data_AF-A0A1Y4N882-F1
#
_entry.id   AF-A0A1Y4N882-F1
#
_cell.length_a   1.000
_cell.length_b   1.000
_cell.length_c   1.000
_cell.angle_alpha   90.00
_cell.angle_beta   90.00
_cell.angle_gamma   90.00
#
_symmetry.space_group_name_H-M   'P 1'
#
loop_
_entity.id
_entity.type
_entity.pdbx_description
1 polymer ?
#
loop_
_entity_poly.entity_id
_entity_poly.type
_entity_poly.pdbx_seq_one_letter_code
_entity_poly.pdbx_strand_id
1 'polypeptide(L)'
;MIKKDKKSICEIISISVMAVFAVISFFILPYNIAIQWNGTQASSYGSKWFIFLPVVIGLMLIPLMNYFENRFMTFSTIVLFTLLIVLFTCQIYMVVFSFYPNIQIPISVPIIIEAVLGVVACGIYALKKRG
;
A
#
# COMPACT_ATOMS: atom_id res chain seq x y z
N MET A 1 20.60 4.39 23.54
CA MET A 1 19.80 3.30 22.93
C MET A 1 18.39 3.82 22.63
N ILE A 2 18.24 4.82 21.76
CA ILE A 2 16.96 5.51 21.44
C ILE A 2 17.02 6.00 19.98
N LYS A 3 17.05 5.07 19.03
CA LYS A 3 16.90 5.37 17.58
C LYS A 3 15.83 4.51 16.91
N LYS A 4 15.13 3.69 17.70
CA LYS A 4 14.15 2.69 17.24
C LYS A 4 12.76 3.30 16.96
N ASP A 5 12.47 4.51 17.43
CA ASP A 5 11.07 4.91 17.62
C ASP A 5 10.37 5.54 16.41
N LYS A 6 10.95 6.51 15.68
CA LYS A 6 10.15 7.27 14.70
C LYS A 6 9.74 6.47 13.45
N LYS A 7 10.62 5.61 12.95
CA LYS A 7 10.37 4.81 11.73
C LYS A 7 9.26 3.77 11.98
N SER A 8 9.39 3.01 13.06
CA SER A 8 8.43 1.99 13.43
C SER A 8 7.05 2.59 13.72
N ILE A 9 7.00 3.79 14.32
CA ILE A 9 5.74 4.51 14.55
C ILE A 9 5.02 4.82 13.23
N CYS A 10 5.70 5.33 12.20
CA CYS A 10 5.05 5.64 10.92
C CYS A 10 4.46 4.40 10.25
N GLU A 11 5.20 3.29 10.24
CA GLU A 11 4.74 2.01 9.66
C GLU A 11 3.51 1.47 10.40
N ILE A 12 3.54 1.50 11.74
CA ILE A 12 2.42 1.09 12.59
C ILE A 12 1.20 1.98 12.34
N ILE A 13 1.38 3.29 12.25
CA ILE A 13 0.29 4.23 11.97
C ILE A 13 -0.32 3.93 10.60
N SER A 14 0.50 3.79 9.56
CA SER A 14 0.02 3.49 8.20
C SER A 14 -0.82 2.22 8.16
N ILE A 15 -0.34 1.13 8.77
CA ILE A 15 -1.08 -0.14 8.80
C ILE A 15 -2.34 -0.02 9.64
N SER A 16 -2.29 0.70 10.76
CA SER A 16 -3.47 0.93 11.61
C SER A 16 -4.55 1.68 10.84
N VAL A 17 -4.19 2.70 10.05
CA VAL A 17 -5.11 3.43 9.18
C VAL A 17 -5.70 2.49 8.12
N MET A 18 -4.89 1.66 7.46
CA MET A 18 -5.38 0.67 6.49
C MET A 18 -6.33 -0.35 7.13
N ALA A 19 -6.05 -0.79 8.36
CA ALA A 19 -6.87 -1.74 9.09
C ALA A 19 -8.22 -1.13 9.48
N VAL A 20 -8.22 0.09 10.02
CA VAL A 20 -9.45 0.83 10.35
C VAL A 20 -10.28 1.06 9.09
N PHE A 21 -9.64 1.47 7.98
CA PHE A 21 -10.31 1.62 6.70
C PHE A 21 -10.93 0.30 6.23
N ALA A 22 -10.20 -0.82 6.28
CA ALA A 22 -10.70 -2.15 5.93
C ALA A 22 -11.96 -2.53 6.72
N VAL A 23 -11.93 -2.32 8.04
CA VAL A 23 -13.05 -2.65 8.94
C VAL A 23 -14.28 -1.82 8.57
N ILE A 24 -14.13 -0.51 8.41
CA ILE A 24 -15.24 0.37 8.03
C ILE A 24 -15.80 -0.05 6.66
N SER A 25 -14.92 -0.25 5.67
CA SER A 25 -15.31 -0.67 4.33
C SER A 25 -16.01 -2.03 4.31
N PHE A 26 -15.60 -2.98 5.14
CA PHE A 26 -16.18 -4.32 5.17
C PHE A 26 -17.68 -4.34 5.53
N PHE A 27 -18.15 -3.38 6.33
CA PHE A 27 -19.56 -3.27 6.69
C PHE A 27 -20.42 -2.70 5.56
N ILE A 28 -19.85 -1.86 4.71
CA ILE A 28 -20.57 -1.20 3.62
C ILE A 28 -20.44 -1.94 2.28
N LEU A 29 -19.38 -2.72 2.09
CA LEU A 29 -19.10 -3.41 0.83
C LEU A 29 -20.10 -4.54 0.54
N PRO A 30 -20.49 -4.73 -0.74
CA PRO A 30 -21.29 -5.87 -1.18
C PRO A 30 -20.53 -7.18 -0.97
N TYR A 31 -21.23 -8.33 -0.95
CA TYR A 31 -20.62 -9.63 -0.66
C TYR A 31 -19.47 -9.98 -1.62
N ASN A 32 -19.58 -9.57 -2.88
CA ASN A 32 -18.54 -9.71 -3.90
C ASN A 32 -18.01 -8.34 -4.32
N ILE A 33 -16.69 -8.19 -4.34
CA ILE A 33 -15.96 -6.98 -4.74
C ILE A 33 -15.00 -7.29 -5.86
N ALA A 34 -14.64 -6.30 -6.68
CA ALA A 34 -13.60 -6.46 -7.68
C ALA A 34 -12.24 -6.66 -6.98
N ILE A 35 -11.51 -7.70 -7.38
CA ILE A 35 -10.19 -8.05 -6.82
C ILE A 35 -9.07 -7.95 -7.87
N GLN A 36 -9.43 -7.93 -9.16
CA GLN A 36 -8.51 -7.75 -10.27
C GLN A 36 -9.13 -6.84 -11.31
N TRP A 37 -8.29 -6.09 -12.02
CA TRP A 37 -8.71 -5.14 -13.05
C TRP A 37 -7.87 -5.28 -14.30
N ASN A 38 -8.51 -5.12 -15.44
CA ASN A 38 -7.87 -4.96 -16.74
C ASN A 38 -8.17 -3.53 -17.24
N GLY A 39 -7.19 -2.65 -17.11
CA GLY A 39 -7.35 -1.22 -17.40
C GLY A 39 -8.35 -0.55 -16.45
N THR A 40 -9.53 -0.20 -16.98
CA THR A 40 -10.60 0.50 -16.26
C THR A 40 -11.75 -0.42 -15.84
N GLN A 41 -11.68 -1.71 -16.16
CA GLN A 41 -12.74 -2.68 -15.88
C GLN A 41 -12.27 -3.75 -14.90
N ALA A 42 -13.17 -4.23 -14.04
CA ALA A 42 -12.89 -5.41 -13.21
C ALA A 42 -12.80 -6.66 -14.10
N SER A 43 -11.71 -7.42 -13.97
CA SER A 43 -11.54 -8.70 -14.63
C SER A 43 -11.97 -9.88 -13.76
N SER A 44 -11.96 -9.70 -12.43
CA SER A 44 -12.33 -10.74 -11.48
C SER A 44 -12.96 -10.16 -10.22
N TYR A 45 -13.92 -10.91 -9.67
CA TYR A 45 -14.62 -10.60 -8.43
C TYR A 45 -14.33 -11.67 -7.38
N GLY A 46 -14.15 -11.25 -6.14
CA GLY A 46 -13.92 -12.12 -5.00
C GLY A 46 -14.75 -11.69 -3.80
N SER A 47 -14.65 -12.45 -2.71
CA SER A 47 -15.37 -12.11 -1.49
C SER A 47 -14.92 -10.75 -0.92
N LYS A 48 -15.81 -10.03 -0.25
CA LYS A 48 -15.46 -8.77 0.44
C LYS A 48 -14.36 -8.90 1.49
N TRP A 49 -14.07 -10.12 1.97
CA TRP A 49 -12.91 -10.40 2.83
C TRP A 49 -11.56 -9.99 2.20
N PHE A 50 -11.48 -9.91 0.88
CA PHE A 50 -10.27 -9.45 0.18
C PHE A 50 -9.91 -7.98 0.50
N ILE A 51 -10.82 -7.18 1.09
CA ILE A 51 -10.49 -5.84 1.56
C ILE A 51 -9.41 -5.81 2.65
N PHE A 52 -9.22 -6.93 3.36
CA PHE A 52 -8.16 -7.08 4.37
C PHE A 52 -6.82 -7.53 3.79
N LEU A 53 -6.77 -7.97 2.52
CA LEU A 53 -5.55 -8.47 1.91
C LEU A 53 -4.41 -7.42 1.92
N PRO A 54 -4.63 -6.13 1.58
CA PRO A 54 -3.59 -5.11 1.68
C PRO A 54 -3.04 -4.94 3.10
N VAL A 55 -3.88 -5.10 4.13
CA VAL A 55 -3.48 -5.02 5.55
C VAL A 55 -2.57 -6.19 5.91
N VAL A 56 -2.95 -7.41 5.51
CA VAL A 56 -2.15 -8.62 5.76
C VAL A 56 -0.80 -8.54 5.06
N ILE A 57 -0.77 -8.10 3.80
CA ILE A 57 0.48 -7.90 3.05
C ILE A 57 1.33 -6.83 3.75
N GLY A 58 0.74 -5.70 4.16
CA GLY A 58 1.45 -4.65 4.88
C GLY A 58 2.10 -5.14 6.18
N LEU A 59 1.40 -5.97 6.96
CA LEU A 59 1.95 -6.59 8.17
C LEU A 59 3.11 -7.53 7.87
N MET A 60 3.03 -8.32 6.80
CA MET A 60 4.12 -9.23 6.38
C MET A 60 5.35 -8.48 5.85
N LEU A 61 5.15 -7.31 5.26
CA LEU A 61 6.26 -6.49 4.73
C LEU A 61 7.15 -5.90 5.83
N ILE A 62 6.63 -5.61 7.03
CA ILE A 62 7.44 -5.07 8.14
C ILE A 62 8.62 -5.99 8.50
N PRO A 63 8.40 -7.26 8.92
CA PRO A 63 9.51 -8.13 9.30
C PRO A 63 10.44 -8.42 8.13
N LEU A 64 9.91 -8.51 6.91
CA LEU A 64 10.69 -8.70 5.69
C LEU A 64 11.65 -7.52 5.45
N MET A 65 11.16 -6.29 5.54
CA MET A 65 11.99 -5.10 5.32
C MET A 65 12.95 -4.83 6.47
N ASN A 66 12.60 -5.21 7.70
CA ASN A 66 13.52 -5.21 8.85
C ASN A 66 14.67 -6.20 8.66
N TYR A 67 14.42 -7.37 8.06
CA TYR A 67 15.47 -8.33 7.71
C TYR A 67 16.45 -7.72 6.68
N PHE A 68 15.95 -7.04 5.66
CA PHE A 68 16.79 -6.37 4.66
C PHE A 68 17.44 -5.07 5.16
N GLU A 69 16.89 -4.41 6.17
CA GLU A 69 17.46 -3.20 6.76
C GLU A 69 18.85 -3.45 7.35
N ASN A 70 19.07 -4.60 8.00
CA ASN A 70 20.39 -4.96 8.50
C ASN A 70 21.44 -5.07 7.37
N ARG A 71 21.02 -5.23 6.12
CA ARG A 71 21.89 -5.35 4.93
C ARG A 71 21.97 -4.07 4.09
N PHE A 72 20.92 -3.24 4.06
CA PHE A 72 20.82 -2.05 3.21
C PHE A 72 20.47 -0.73 3.94
N MET A 73 20.45 -0.75 5.28
CA MET A 73 20.52 0.29 6.32
C MET A 73 19.61 1.54 6.23
N THR A 74 19.01 1.88 5.09
CA THR A 74 18.11 3.05 4.95
C THR A 74 17.20 2.98 3.73
N PHE A 75 17.59 2.26 2.68
CA PHE A 75 16.79 2.10 1.45
C PHE A 75 15.47 1.34 1.73
N SER A 76 15.48 0.44 2.72
CA SER A 76 14.31 -0.38 3.06
C SER A 76 13.13 0.45 3.58
N THR A 77 13.37 1.56 4.27
CA THR A 77 12.31 2.40 4.86
C THR A 77 11.46 3.11 3.81
N ILE A 78 12.12 3.75 2.84
CA ILE A 78 11.43 4.50 1.79
C ILE A 78 10.64 3.52 0.93
N VAL A 79 11.26 2.40 0.57
CA VAL A 79 10.59 1.34 -0.20
C VAL A 79 9.39 0.77 0.56
N LEU A 80 9.52 0.47 1.85
CA LEU A 80 8.40 -0.02 2.66
C LEU A 80 7.26 1.00 2.70
N PHE A 81 7.57 2.27 2.93
CA PHE A 81 6.55 3.32 2.98
C PHE A 81 5.83 3.50 1.64
N THR A 82 6.58 3.50 0.52
CA THR A 82 5.98 3.51 -0.82
C THR A 82 5.07 2.31 -1.05
N LEU A 83 5.50 1.11 -0.66
CA LEU A 83 4.68 -0.10 -0.79
C LEU A 83 3.39 -0.01 0.05
N LEU A 84 3.46 0.53 1.27
CA LEU A 84 2.28 0.73 2.12
C LEU A 84 1.28 1.72 1.49
N ILE A 85 1.78 2.80 0.87
CA ILE A 85 0.92 3.75 0.13
C ILE A 85 0.22 3.04 -1.04
N VAL A 86 0.97 2.27 -1.84
CA VAL A 86 0.42 1.52 -2.98
C VAL A 86 -0.65 0.50 -2.53
N LEU A 87 -0.41 -0.18 -1.40
CA LEU A 87 -1.39 -1.10 -0.84
C LEU A 87 -2.64 -0.38 -0.36
N PHE A 88 -2.49 0.81 0.24
CA PHE A 88 -3.62 1.61 0.69
C PHE A 88 -4.43 2.17 -0.48
N THR A 89 -3.79 2.65 -1.54
CA THR A 89 -4.50 3.10 -2.74
C THR A 89 -5.23 1.96 -3.44
N CYS A 90 -4.62 0.78 -3.58
CA CYS A 90 -5.32 -0.43 -4.02
C CYS A 90 -6.57 -0.71 -3.18
N GLN A 91 -6.50 -0.52 -1.86
CA GLN A 91 -7.62 -0.72 -0.95
C GLN A 91 -8.75 0.29 -1.20
N ILE A 92 -8.41 1.57 -1.38
CA ILE A 92 -9.38 2.62 -1.75
C ILE A 92 -10.04 2.27 -3.09
N TYR A 93 -9.26 1.79 -4.07
CA TYR A 93 -9.79 1.41 -5.38
C TYR A 93 -10.80 0.25 -5.31
N MET A 94 -10.55 -0.76 -4.47
CA MET A 94 -11.54 -1.82 -4.22
C MET A 94 -12.87 -1.25 -3.75
N VAL A 95 -12.84 -0.24 -2.88
CA VAL A 95 -14.04 0.41 -2.36
C VAL A 95 -14.75 1.26 -3.41
N VAL A 96 -14.00 2.17 -4.05
CA VAL A 96 -14.55 3.09 -5.05
C VAL A 96 -15.19 2.31 -6.20
N PHE A 97 -14.51 1.28 -6.72
CA PHE A 97 -15.04 0.49 -7.83
C PHE A 97 -16.28 -0.33 -7.45
N SER A 98 -16.40 -0.71 -6.18
CA SER A 98 -17.57 -1.45 -5.68
C SER A 98 -18.83 -0.56 -5.61
N PHE A 99 -18.69 0.73 -5.28
CA PHE A 99 -19.81 1.67 -5.20
C PHE A 99 -20.07 2.44 -6.50
N TYR A 100 -19.02 2.65 -7.30
CA TYR A 100 -19.08 3.43 -8.52
C TYR A 100 -18.48 2.65 -9.69
N PRO A 101 -19.12 1.55 -10.11
CA PRO A 101 -18.60 0.69 -11.18
C PRO A 101 -18.50 1.39 -12.55
N ASN A 102 -19.23 2.50 -12.72
CA ASN A 102 -19.20 3.32 -13.93
C ASN A 102 -18.01 4.28 -13.98
N ILE A 103 -17.27 4.46 -12.87
CA ILE A 103 -16.09 5.30 -12.82
C ILE A 103 -14.91 4.52 -13.41
N GLN A 104 -14.55 4.89 -14.65
CA GLN A 104 -13.45 4.30 -15.40
C GLN A 104 -12.11 4.93 -15.02
N ILE A 105 -11.67 4.77 -13.76
CA ILE A 105 -10.32 5.21 -13.36
C ILE A 105 -9.32 4.09 -13.70
N PRO A 106 -8.30 4.35 -14.52
CA PRO A 106 -7.26 3.37 -14.79
C PRO A 106 -6.38 3.23 -13.54
N ILE A 107 -6.52 2.11 -12.83
CA ILE A 107 -5.83 1.83 -11.55
C ILE A 107 -4.31 1.74 -11.73
N SER A 108 -3.85 1.42 -12.94
CA SER A 108 -2.42 1.39 -13.27
C SER A 108 -1.75 2.75 -13.14
N VAL A 109 -2.44 3.85 -13.47
CA VAL A 109 -1.87 5.21 -13.46
C VAL A 109 -1.42 5.66 -12.06
N PRO A 110 -2.27 5.66 -11.02
CA PRO A 110 -1.87 6.06 -9.66
C PRO A 110 -0.78 5.14 -9.10
N ILE A 111 -0.87 3.82 -9.34
CA ILE A 111 0.14 2.86 -8.88
C ILE A 111 1.50 3.13 -9.53
N ILE A 112 1.52 3.40 -10.85
CA ILE A 112 2.76 3.74 -11.57
C ILE A 112 3.32 5.07 -11.04
N ILE A 113 2.48 6.08 -10.84
CA ILE A 113 2.93 7.38 -10.30
C ILE A 113 3.54 7.19 -8.90
N GLU A 114 2.88 6.45 -8.02
CA GLU A 114 3.38 6.17 -6.66
C GLU A 114 4.69 5.39 -6.67
N ALA A 115 4.80 4.39 -7.54
CA ALA A 115 6.04 3.63 -7.71
C ALA A 115 7.19 4.51 -8.24
N VAL A 116 6.92 5.34 -9.25
CA VAL A 116 7.91 6.27 -9.82
C VAL A 116 8.36 7.29 -8.78
N LEU A 117 7.42 7.89 -8.03
CA LEU A 117 7.74 8.82 -6.93
C LEU A 117 8.58 8.14 -5.85
N GLY A 118 8.29 6.88 -5.51
CA GLY A 118 9.10 6.10 -4.58
C GLY A 118 10.53 5.90 -5.08
N VAL A 119 10.71 5.54 -6.36
CA VAL A 119 12.03 5.38 -6.99
C VAL A 119 12.79 6.70 -7.02
N VAL A 120 12.14 7.81 -7.39
CA VAL A 120 12.75 9.15 -7.41
C VAL A 120 13.17 9.57 -6.01
N ALA A 121 12.32 9.39 -5.01
CA ALA A 121 12.65 9.68 -3.60
C ALA A 121 13.86 8.86 -3.12
N CYS A 122 13.91 7.57 -3.47
CA CYS A 122 15.05 6.71 -3.20
C CYS A 122 16.33 7.22 -3.88
N GLY A 123 16.25 7.61 -5.15
CA GLY A 123 17.37 8.13 -5.93
C GLY A 123 17.94 9.44 -5.38
N ILE A 124 17.07 10.41 -5.08
CA ILE A 124 17.46 11.69 -4.47
C ILE A 124 18.15 11.46 -3.12
N TYR A 125 17.62 10.56 -2.31
CA TYR A 125 18.21 10.24 -1.02
C TYR A 125 19.60 9.60 -1.16
N ALA A 126 19.75 8.67 -2.11
CA ALA A 126 21.04 8.01 -2.39
C ALA A 126 22.10 9.01 -2.86
N LEU A 127 21.72 9.99 -3.70
CA LEU A 127 22.61 11.06 -4.14
C LEU A 127 23.02 11.98 -2.98
N LYS A 128 22.07 12.39 -2.13
CA LYS A 128 22.33 13.24 -0.96
C LYS A 128 23.24 12.60 0.08
N LYS A 129 23.29 11.26 0.16
CA LYS A 129 24.19 10.54 1.08
C LYS A 129 25.62 10.43 0.55
N ARG A 130 25.85 10.63 -0.75
CA ARG A 130 27.16 10.50 -1.41
C ARG A 130 27.92 11.82 -1.55
N GLY A 131 27.24 12.97 -1.46
CA GLY A 131 27.85 14.30 -1.41
C GLY A 131 27.97 14.81 0.01
#